data_AF-A0A923NDS3-F1
#
_entry.id   AF-A0A923NDS3-F1
#
_cell.length_a   1.000
_cell.length_b   1.000
_cell.length_c   1.000
_cell.angle_alpha   90.00
_cell.angle_beta   90.00
_cell.angle_gamma   90.00
#
_symmetry.space_group_name_H-M   'P 1'
#
loop_
_entity.id
_entity.type
_entity.pdbx_description
1 polymer ?
#
loop_
_entity_poly.entity_id
_entity_poly.type
_entity_poly.pdbx_seq_one_letter_code
_entity_poly.pdbx_strand_id
1 'polypeptide(L)' 'MRLATCRVVIYNPQSTGKLAKQAMTYAKEHGVPVVQATETKPAGKTYAEWQYDQLKALDEALKK' A
#
# COMPACT_ATOMS: atom_id res chain seq x y z
N MET A 1 -21.82 1.87 -17.58
CA MET A 1 -20.40 2.19 -17.34
C MET A 1 -20.10 1.92 -15.87
N ARG A 2 -19.33 0.88 -15.53
CA ARG A 2 -18.95 0.60 -14.13
C ARG A 2 -17.74 1.48 -13.83
N LEU A 3 -17.89 2.48 -12.94
CA LEU A 3 -16.74 3.26 -12.48
C LEU A 3 -15.75 2.30 -11.83
N ALA A 4 -14.46 2.41 -12.16
CA ALA A 4 -13.44 1.61 -11.52
C ALA A 4 -13.42 1.95 -10.02
N THR A 5 -13.64 0.95 -9.16
CA THR A 5 -13.60 1.10 -7.71
C THR A 5 -12.18 0.85 -7.23
N CYS A 6 -11.56 1.83 -6.56
CA CYS A 6 -10.28 1.62 -5.88
C CYS A 6 -10.51 0.72 -4.65
N ARG A 7 -9.85 -0.44 -4.61
CA ARG A 7 -10.00 -1.42 -3.51
C ARG A 7 -8.89 -1.32 -2.46
N VAL A 8 -7.72 -0.81 -2.84
CA VAL A 8 -6.56 -0.66 -1.96
C VAL A 8 -5.64 0.42 -2.55
N VAL A 9 -4.96 1.17 -1.68
CA VAL A 9 -3.84 2.04 -2.06
C VAL A 9 -2.55 1.46 -1.50
N ILE A 10 -1.56 1.25 -2.37
CA ILE A 10 -0.21 0.87 -1.97
C ILE A 10 0.63 2.14 -1.86
N TYR A 11 1.21 2.37 -0.69
CA TYR A 11 1.97 3.58 -0.40
C TYR A 11 3.39 3.25 0.03
N ASN A 12 4.37 3.88 -0.64
CA ASN A 12 5.75 3.86 -0.20
C ASN A 12 6.01 5.01 0.78
N PRO A 13 6.24 4.75 2.09
CA PRO A 13 6.54 5.79 3.07
C PRO A 13 7.88 6.51 2.80
N GLN A 14 8.74 5.95 1.94
CA GLN A 14 9.98 6.58 1.51
C GLN A 14 9.75 7.64 0.40
N SER A 15 8.52 7.74 -0.13
CA SER A 15 8.14 8.70 -1.16
C SER A 15 7.61 10.02 -0.56
N THR A 16 8.04 11.14 -1.13
CA THR A 16 7.64 12.50 -0.70
C THR A 16 6.70 13.20 -1.69
N GLY A 17 6.34 12.53 -2.80
CA GLY A 17 5.59 13.13 -3.91
C GLY A 17 4.17 13.59 -3.56
N LYS A 18 3.73 14.71 -4.16
CA LYS A 18 2.39 15.29 -3.95
C LYS A 18 1.27 14.30 -4.31
N LEU A 19 1.42 13.58 -5.41
CA LEU A 19 0.43 12.59 -5.87
C LEU A 19 0.24 11.45 -4.85
N ALA A 20 1.34 10.96 -4.26
CA ALA A 20 1.27 9.92 -3.24
C ALA A 20 0.50 10.39 -1.99
N LYS A 21 0.72 11.65 -1.56
CA LYS A 21 -0.04 12.26 -0.47
C LYS A 21 -1.53 12.39 -0.82
N GLN A 22 -1.85 12.80 -2.05
CA GLN A 22 -3.25 12.89 -2.51
C GLN A 22 -3.93 11.52 -2.52
N ALA A 23 -3.24 10.46 -2.94
CA ALA A 23 -3.77 9.09 -2.90
C ALA A 23 -4.06 8.63 -1.46
N MET A 24 -3.19 8.98 -0.50
CA MET A 24 -3.41 8.70 0.92
C MET A 24 -4.62 9.45 1.48
N THR A 25 -4.77 10.72 1.15
CA THR A 25 -5.94 11.52 1.56
C THR A 25 -7.23 10.93 0.99
N TYR A 26 -7.25 10.63 -0.32
CA TYR A 26 -8.39 10.00 -0.96
C TYR A 26 -8.77 8.67 -0.30
N ALA A 27 -7.77 7.81 -0.02
CA ALA A 27 -8.00 6.53 0.61
C ALA A 27 -8.64 6.67 2.00
N LYS A 28 -8.14 7.61 2.80
CA LYS A 28 -8.69 7.92 4.12
C LYS A 28 -10.13 8.43 4.04
N GLU A 29 -10.42 9.33 3.11
CA GLU A 29 -11.76 9.92 2.93
C GLU A 29 -12.80 8.89 2.47
N HIS A 30 -12.38 7.88 1.70
CA HIS A 30 -13.28 6.89 1.09
C HIS A 30 -13.24 5.52 1.78
N GLY A 31 -12.53 5.40 2.91
CA GLY A 31 -12.39 4.14 3.64
C GLY A 31 -11.64 3.05 2.86
N VAL A 32 -10.85 3.42 1.85
CA VAL A 32 -10.04 2.48 1.09
C VAL A 32 -8.82 2.09 1.94
N PRO A 33 -8.55 0.80 2.13
CA PRO A 33 -7.40 0.36 2.92
C PRO A 33 -6.09 0.81 2.28
N VAL A 34 -5.12 1.16 3.13
CA VAL A 34 -3.76 1.51 2.71
C VAL A 34 -2.79 0.43 3.17
N VAL A 35 -1.96 -0.04 2.23
CA VAL A 35 -0.85 -0.95 2.49
C VAL A 35 0.45 -0.19 2.33
N GLN A 36 1.30 -0.24 3.36
CA GLN A 36 2.64 0.33 3.25
C GLN A 36 3.60 -0.70 2.63
N ALA A 37 4.38 -0.25 1.64
CA ALA A 37 5.37 -1.04 0.94
C ALA A 37 6.66 -0.25 0.82
N THR A 38 7.79 -0.79 1.23
CA THR A 38 9.08 -0.12 1.01
C THR A 38 9.65 -0.50 -0.35
N GLU A 39 10.52 0.33 -0.88
CA GLU A 39 11.38 -0.02 -2.04
C GLU A 39 12.75 -0.52 -1.57
N THR A 40 13.13 -0.14 -0.36
CA THR A 40 14.36 -0.61 0.28
C THR A 40 14.05 -1.72 1.25
N LYS A 41 14.82 -2.81 1.16
CA LYS A 41 14.72 -3.93 2.09
C LYS A 41 15.03 -3.46 3.53
N PRO A 42 14.16 -3.76 4.51
CA PRO A 42 14.45 -3.50 5.91
C PRO A 42 15.71 -4.23 6.40
N ALA A 43 16.34 -3.67 7.44
CA ALA A 43 17.40 -4.35 8.17
C ALA A 43 16.85 -5.64 8.83
N GLY A 44 17.69 -6.66 8.96
CA GLY A 44 17.32 -7.90 9.65
C GLY A 44 16.37 -8.84 8.90
N LYS A 45 16.00 -8.54 7.64
CA LYS A 45 15.21 -9.44 6.79
C LYS A 45 16.00 -9.94 5.58
N THR A 46 15.73 -11.16 5.15
CA THR A 46 16.06 -11.62 3.80
C THR A 46 15.16 -10.92 2.77
N TYR A 47 15.52 -11.03 1.48
CA TYR A 47 14.68 -10.49 0.41
C TYR A 47 13.32 -11.19 0.35
N ALA A 48 13.30 -12.52 0.47
CA ALA A 48 12.08 -13.31 0.38
C ALA A 48 11.09 -12.99 1.52
N GLU A 49 11.57 -12.89 2.77
CA GLU A 49 10.73 -12.50 3.91
C GLU A 49 10.12 -11.12 3.71
N TRP A 50 10.92 -10.15 3.25
CA TRP A 50 10.44 -8.80 3.01
C TRP A 50 9.35 -8.74 1.93
N GLN A 51 9.54 -9.40 0.80
CA GLN A 51 8.53 -9.42 -0.26
C GLN A 51 7.27 -10.17 0.18
N TYR A 52 7.44 -11.29 0.90
CA TYR A 52 6.31 -12.07 1.41
C TYR A 52 5.46 -11.27 2.41
N ASP A 53 6.08 -10.51 3.30
CA ASP A 53 5.36 -9.66 4.25
C ASP A 53 4.52 -8.58 3.56
N GLN A 54 5.03 -7.99 2.46
CA GLN A 54 4.27 -7.02 1.67
C GLN A 54 3.08 -7.67 0.94
N LEU A 55 3.27 -8.87 0.38
CA LEU A 55 2.19 -9.64 -0.24
C LEU A 55 1.12 -10.02 0.79
N LYS A 56 1.52 -10.45 1.99
CA LYS A 56 0.60 -10.78 3.08
C LYS A 56 -0.21 -9.56 3.53
N ALA A 57 0.42 -8.39 3.68
CA ALA A 57 -0.28 -7.16 4.02
C ALA A 57 -1.31 -6.76 2.95
N LEU A 58 -0.97 -6.96 1.67
CA LEU A 58 -1.88 -6.73 0.56
C LEU A 58 -3.08 -7.69 0.56
N ASP A 59 -2.84 -8.98 0.77
CA ASP A 59 -3.90 -10.00 0.84
C ASP A 59 -4.90 -9.69 1.98
N GLU A 60 -4.40 -9.34 3.17
CA GLU A 60 -5.24 -8.94 4.30
C GLU A 60 -6.04 -7.66 4.04
N ALA A 61 -5.48 -6.71 3.29
CA ALA A 61 -6.20 -5.49 2.92
C ALA A 61 -7.35 -5.75 1.94
N LEU A 62 -7.19 -6.70 1.01
CA LEU A 62 -8.20 -7.03 -0.01
C LEU A 62 -9.36 -7.88 0.51
N LYS A 63 -9.22 -8.50 1.69
CA LYS A 63 -10.30 -9.22 2.39
C LYS A 63 -11.32 -8.29 3.05
N LYS A 64 -11.02 -6.99 3.13
CA LYS A 64 -11.91 -5.95 3.64
C LYS A 64 -12.78 -5.37 2.52
#